data_AF-H3CIE2-F1
#
_entry.id   AF-H3CIE2-F1
#
_cell.length_a   1.000
_cell.length_b   1.000
_cell.length_c   1.000
_cell.angle_alpha   90.00
_cell.angle_beta   90.00
_cell.angle_gamma   90.00
#
_symmetry.space_group_name_H-M   'P 1'
#
loop_
_entity.id
_entity.type
_entity.pdbx_description
1 polymer ?
#
loop_
_entity_poly.entity_id
_entity_poly.type
_entity_poly.pdbx_seq_one_letter_code
_entity_poly.pdbx_strand_id
1 'polypeptide(L)' 'SHTSTVAVHEFQELWPKLSVVVDGGPIRGQSRLGSTVVDLSTPGKYRIIRNGCALSSTVNVLEHKHGLLLDPGE' A
#
# COMPACT_ATOMS: atom_id res chain seq x y z
N SER A 1 7.22 8.69 -14.28
CA SER A 1 6.32 8.22 -13.20
C SER A 1 6.85 8.78 -11.88
N HIS A 2 5.98 9.25 -10.99
CA HIS A 2 6.43 9.62 -9.64
C HIS A 2 6.46 8.35 -8.79
N THR A 3 7.65 7.95 -8.36
CA THR A 3 7.81 6.82 -7.44
C THR A 3 7.54 7.27 -6.01
N SER A 4 6.98 6.37 -5.18
CA SER A 4 6.84 6.62 -3.75
C SER A 4 8.20 6.97 -3.13
N THR A 5 8.20 7.95 -2.23
CA THR A 5 9.40 8.40 -1.54
C THR A 5 9.71 7.50 -0.34
N VAL A 6 10.99 7.23 -0.11
CA VAL A 6 11.48 6.39 1.01
C VAL A 6 12.45 7.13 1.92
N ALA A 7 12.84 8.35 1.55
CA ALA A 7 13.69 9.23 2.34
C ALA A 7 13.28 10.70 2.15
N VAL A 8 13.57 11.55 3.13
CA VAL A 8 13.06 12.93 3.17
C VAL A 8 13.53 13.82 2.02
N HIS A 9 14.73 13.57 1.51
CA HIS A 9 15.33 14.34 0.42
C HIS A 9 14.66 14.08 -0.94
N GLU A 10 13.89 12.99 -1.08
CA GLU A 10 13.22 12.64 -2.34
C GLU A 10 11.98 13.49 -2.63
N PHE A 11 11.53 14.32 -1.68
CA PHE A 11 10.45 15.30 -1.84
C PHE A 11 10.88 16.72 -1.43
N GLN A 12 12.17 17.03 -1.53
CA GLN A 12 12.74 18.32 -1.10
C GLN A 12 12.11 19.54 -1.79
N GLU A 13 11.64 19.37 -3.03
CA GLU A 13 10.94 20.40 -3.79
C GLU A 13 9.62 20.84 -3.15
N LEU A 14 9.05 20.01 -2.27
CA LEU A 14 7.85 20.34 -1.52
C LEU A 14 8.13 21.10 -0.24
N TRP A 15 9.37 21.07 0.29
CA TRP A 15 9.69 21.65 1.60
C TRP A 15 9.27 23.12 1.76
N PRO A 16 9.39 24.02 0.76
CA PRO A 16 8.90 25.40 0.89
C PRO A 16 7.38 25.53 1.09
N LYS A 17 6.62 24.45 0.84
CA LYS A 17 5.15 24.39 0.93
C LYS A 17 4.66 23.60 2.15
N LEU A 18 5.57 23.01 2.92
CA LEU A 18 5.25 22.16 4.08
C LEU A 18 5.48 22.95 5.37
N SER A 19 4.62 22.76 6.37
CA SER A 19 4.82 23.36 7.69
C SER A 19 5.96 22.71 8.48
N VAL A 20 6.22 21.42 8.25
CA VAL A 20 7.26 20.65 8.94
C VAL A 20 7.68 19.43 8.10
N VAL A 21 8.96 19.05 8.21
CA VAL A 21 9.50 17.77 7.72
C VAL A 21 10.10 17.04 8.91
N VAL A 22 9.70 15.80 9.14
CA VAL A 22 10.22 14.96 10.23
C VAL A 22 11.09 13.87 9.63
N ASP A 23 12.40 13.90 9.92
CA ASP A 23 13.36 12.91 9.44
C ASP A 23 13.54 11.79 10.47
N GLY A 24 12.90 10.65 10.21
CA GLY A 24 13.07 9.40 10.97
C GLY A 24 14.07 8.43 10.33
N GLY A 25 14.83 8.87 9.33
CA GLY A 25 15.66 8.03 8.49
C GLY A 25 14.91 7.30 7.36
N PRO A 26 15.62 6.55 6.51
CA PRO A 26 15.02 5.89 5.36
C PRO A 26 14.09 4.73 5.74
N ILE A 27 12.98 4.58 5.01
CA ILE A 27 12.07 3.45 5.14
C ILE A 27 12.79 2.19 4.65
N ARG A 28 12.89 1.17 5.51
CA ARG A 28 13.51 -0.13 5.21
C ARG A 28 12.48 -1.06 4.58
N GLY A 29 12.81 -1.67 3.45
CA GLY A 29 11.95 -2.60 2.72
C GLY A 29 12.16 -2.46 1.21
N GLN A 30 12.40 -3.57 0.52
CA GLN A 30 13.00 -3.59 -0.82
C GLN A 30 12.11 -3.06 -1.97
N SER A 31 10.89 -2.62 -1.71
CA SER A 31 10.01 -2.13 -2.77
C SER A 31 9.47 -0.74 -2.45
N ARG A 32 9.51 0.15 -3.46
CA ARG A 32 8.76 1.42 -3.48
C ARG A 32 7.26 1.21 -3.72
N LEU A 33 6.79 -0.04 -3.66
CA LEU A 33 5.38 -0.36 -3.75
C LEU A 33 4.70 0.18 -2.49
N GLY A 34 3.62 0.93 -2.68
CA GLY A 34 2.77 1.35 -1.57
C GLY A 34 2.05 0.15 -0.93
N SER A 35 1.22 0.42 0.07
CA SER A 35 0.39 -0.60 0.71
C SER A 35 -0.51 -1.31 -0.28
N THR A 36 -0.71 -2.61 -0.10
CA THR A 36 -1.82 -3.34 -0.73
C THR A 36 -3.12 -2.75 -0.22
N VAL A 37 -4.04 -2.44 -1.12
CA VAL A 37 -5.36 -1.93 -0.76
C VAL A 37 -6.41 -2.94 -1.19
N VAL A 38 -7.24 -3.33 -0.24
CA VAL A 38 -8.28 -4.33 -0.39
C VAL A 38 -9.62 -3.70 -0.06
N ASP A 39 -10.58 -3.88 -0.94
CA ASP A 39 -11.98 -3.58 -0.72
C ASP A 39 -12.66 -4.81 -0.09
N LEU A 40 -13.22 -4.61 1.09
CA LEU A 40 -13.95 -5.62 1.88
C LEU A 40 -15.42 -5.17 2.10
N SER A 41 -15.93 -4.27 1.26
CA SER A 41 -17.27 -3.70 1.41
C SER A 41 -18.40 -4.73 1.20
N THR A 42 -18.15 -5.77 0.40
CA THR A 42 -19.10 -6.87 0.18
C THR A 42 -18.84 -8.02 1.16
N PRO A 43 -19.81 -8.39 2.01
CA PRO A 43 -19.65 -9.50 2.95
C PRO A 43 -19.25 -10.80 2.26
N GLY A 44 -18.27 -11.51 2.83
CA GLY A 44 -17.79 -12.78 2.29
C GLY A 44 -16.91 -12.67 1.04
N LYS A 45 -16.64 -11.45 0.55
CA LYS A 45 -15.80 -11.22 -0.62
C LYS A 45 -14.67 -10.24 -0.35
N TYR A 46 -13.70 -10.22 -1.25
CA TYR A 46 -12.65 -9.21 -1.27
C TYR A 46 -12.30 -8.82 -2.71
N ARG A 47 -11.82 -7.58 -2.92
CA ARG A 47 -11.27 -7.13 -4.19
C ARG A 47 -9.97 -6.38 -3.99
N ILE A 48 -8.93 -6.75 -4.72
CA ILE A 48 -7.67 -6.01 -4.71
C ILE A 48 -7.83 -4.76 -5.57
N ILE A 49 -7.90 -3.59 -4.93
CA ILE A 49 -8.03 -2.31 -5.65
C ILE A 49 -6.66 -1.66 -5.91
N ARG A 50 -5.62 -2.07 -5.18
CA ARG A 50 -4.24 -1.71 -5.50
C ARG A 50 -3.26 -2.80 -5.07
N ASN A 51 -2.48 -3.29 -6.02
CA ASN A 51 -1.34 -4.17 -5.74
C ASN A 51 -0.26 -3.39 -4.97
N GLY A 52 0.20 -3.97 -3.86
CA GLY A 52 1.21 -3.34 -3.03
C GLY A 52 2.19 -4.33 -2.44
N CYS A 53 3.01 -3.84 -1.51
CA CYS A 53 4.12 -4.59 -0.92
C CYS A 53 3.72 -5.86 -0.15
N ALA A 54 2.44 -6.02 0.19
CA ALA A 54 1.93 -7.14 0.98
C ALA A 54 0.95 -8.03 0.18
N LEU A 55 0.88 -7.92 -1.15
CA LEU A 55 -0.17 -8.54 -1.95
C LEU A 55 -0.35 -10.04 -1.66
N SER A 56 0.73 -10.82 -1.78
CA SER A 56 0.67 -12.27 -1.65
C SER A 56 0.30 -12.72 -0.23
N SER A 57 0.87 -12.07 0.80
CA SER A 57 0.55 -12.42 2.20
C SER A 57 -0.88 -12.02 2.56
N THR A 58 -1.35 -10.87 2.06
CA THR A 58 -2.74 -10.43 2.24
C THR A 58 -3.71 -11.40 1.59
N VAL A 59 -3.53 -11.76 0.31
CA VAL A 59 -4.42 -12.70 -0.40
C VAL A 59 -4.49 -14.04 0.30
N ASN A 60 -3.35 -14.59 0.73
CA ASN A 60 -3.30 -15.86 1.46
C ASN A 60 -4.17 -15.82 2.73
N VAL A 61 -4.08 -14.75 3.52
CA VAL A 61 -4.89 -14.60 4.73
C VAL A 61 -6.40 -14.49 4.41
N LEU A 62 -6.76 -13.72 3.39
CA LEU A 62 -8.16 -13.53 3.01
C LEU A 62 -8.80 -14.86 2.56
N GLU A 63 -8.10 -15.63 1.73
CA GLU A 63 -8.61 -16.87 1.17
C GLU A 63 -8.55 -18.03 2.18
N HIS A 64 -7.39 -18.26 2.81
CA HIS A 64 -7.18 -19.49 3.57
C HIS A 64 -7.57 -19.37 5.05
N LYS A 65 -7.44 -18.18 5.65
CA LYS A 65 -7.83 -17.97 7.06
C LYS A 65 -9.28 -17.51 7.19
N HIS A 66 -9.75 -16.67 6.26
CA HIS A 66 -11.08 -16.07 6.35
C HIS A 66 -12.07 -16.62 5.32
N GLY A 67 -11.65 -17.44 4.36
CA GLY A 67 -12.55 -18.07 3.39
C GLY A 67 -13.24 -17.07 2.47
N LEU A 68 -12.67 -15.87 2.27
CA LEU A 68 -13.27 -14.84 1.42
C LEU A 68 -13.07 -15.18 -0.05
N LEU A 69 -14.10 -14.91 -0.86
CA LEU A 69 -14.06 -15.13 -2.30
C LEU A 69 -13.58 -13.86 -3.02
N LEU A 70 -12.75 -14.02 -4.05
CA LEU A 70 -12.37 -12.91 -4.91
C LEU A 70 -13.63 -12.38 -5.62
N ASP A 71 -13.85 -11.08 -5.52
CA ASP A 71 -14.82 -10.36 -6.32
C ASP A 71 -14.14 -9.89 -7.62
N PRO A 72 -14.52 -10.44 -8.78
CA PRO A 72 -13.93 -10.03 -10.06
C PRO A 72 -14.27 -8.58 -10.43
N GLY A 73 -15.23 -7.96 -9.74
CA GLY A 73 -15.83 -6.70 -10.16
C GLY A 73 -16.77 -6.89 -11.35
N GLU A 74 -17.68 -5.94 -11.54
CA GLU A 74 -18.34 -5.71 -12.83
C GLU A 74 -17.44 -4.86 -13.75
#